data_AF-A0A969MWL1-F1
#
_entry.id   AF-A0A969MWL1-F1
#
_cell.length_a   1.000
_cell.length_b   1.000
_cell.length_c   1.000
_cell.angle_alpha   90.00
_cell.angle_beta   90.00
_cell.angle_gamma   90.00
#
_symmetry.space_group_name_H-M   'P 1'
#
loop_
_entity.id
_entity.type
_entity.pdbx_description
1 polymer ?
#
loop_
_entity_poly.entity_id
_entity_poly.type
_entity_poly.pdbx_seq_one_letter_code
_entity_poly.pdbx_strand_id
1 'polypeptide(L)' 'MSNFTAEFELLLRSRHGLIYIPTLEEERVELAIRQSAKHLNNRPVYTWDFVDGYQGGNPGD' A
#
# COMPACT_ATOMS: atom_id res chain seq x y z
N MET A 1 16.73 -4.82 -1.77
CA MET A 1 15.26 -4.72 -1.77
C MET A 1 14.71 -6.12 -1.91
N SER A 2 13.71 -6.50 -1.11
CA SER A 2 13.04 -7.80 -1.27
C SER A 2 12.38 -7.89 -2.65
N ASN A 3 12.28 -9.09 -3.23
CA ASN A 3 11.69 -9.31 -4.55
C ASN A 3 10.27 -8.70 -4.65
N PHE A 4 9.48 -8.85 -3.60
CA PHE A 4 8.12 -8.32 -3.50
C PHE A 4 8.03 -6.80 -3.71
N THR A 5 8.88 -6.01 -3.03
CA THR A 5 8.81 -4.54 -3.12
C THR A 5 9.06 -4.06 -4.54
N ALA A 6 10.03 -4.66 -5.25
CA ALA A 6 10.34 -4.29 -6.62
C ALA A 6 9.19 -4.61 -7.59
N GLU A 7 8.59 -5.80 -7.45
CA GLU A 7 7.42 -6.23 -8.23
C GLU A 7 6.21 -5.35 -7.94
N PHE A 8 5.93 -5.06 -6.66
CA PHE A 8 4.83 -4.22 -6.24
C PHE A 8 4.96 -2.78 -6.79
N GLU A 9 6.14 -2.17 -6.68
CA GLU A 9 6.38 -0.84 -7.25
C GLU A 9 6.24 -0.82 -8.78
N LEU A 10 6.60 -1.92 -9.46
CA LEU A 10 6.37 -2.06 -10.90
C LEU A 10 4.87 -2.14 -11.24
N LEU A 11 4.09 -2.87 -10.45
CA LEU A 11 2.63 -2.95 -10.61
C LEU A 11 1.96 -1.59 -10.41
N LEU A 12 2.39 -0.82 -9.40
CA LEU A 12 1.90 0.54 -9.16
C LEU A 12 2.20 1.50 -10.32
N ARG A 13 3.38 1.38 -10.95
CA ARG A 13 3.77 2.22 -12.10
C ARG A 13 3.09 1.82 -13.41
N SER A 14 2.72 0.54 -13.56
CA SER A 14 2.03 0.02 -14.75
C SER A 14 0.53 0.29 -14.77
N ARG A 15 0.01 1.11 -13.83
CA ARG A 15 -1.38 1.59 -13.77
C ARG A 15 -2.43 0.49 -13.58
N HIS A 16 -2.08 -0.58 -12.87
CA HIS A 16 -3.06 -1.55 -12.39
C HIS A 16 -3.91 -0.88 -11.30
N GLY A 17 -5.18 -0.59 -11.60
CA GLY A 17 -6.09 0.09 -10.66
C GLY A 17 -6.58 -0.78 -9.49
N LEU A 18 -6.37 -2.09 -9.56
CA LEU A 18 -6.71 -3.05 -8.52
C LEU A 18 -5.59 -4.09 -8.42
N ILE A 19 -5.07 -4.31 -7.21
CA ILE A 19 -4.03 -5.30 -6.92
C ILE A 19 -4.57 -6.18 -5.79
N TYR A 20 -4.67 -7.48 -6.05
CA TYR A 20 -5.06 -8.47 -5.04
C TYR A 20 -3.81 -9.15 -4.47
N ILE A 21 -3.66 -9.13 -3.14
CA ILE A 21 -2.51 -9.71 -2.43
C ILE A 21 -3.02 -10.82 -1.50
N PRO A 22 -2.91 -12.09 -1.88
CA PRO A 22 -3.28 -13.20 -1.00
C PRO A 22 -2.18 -13.41 0.05
N THR A 23 -2.45 -13.02 1.29
CA THR A 23 -1.51 -13.17 2.41
C THR A 23 -2.28 -13.45 3.71
N LEU A 24 -1.62 -14.10 4.66
CA LEU A 24 -2.07 -14.17 6.06
C LEU A 24 -1.35 -13.16 6.97
N GLU A 25 -0.32 -12.49 6.44
CA GLU A 25 0.51 -11.52 7.14
C GLU A 25 0.13 -10.10 6.71
N GLU A 26 -1.05 -9.65 7.13
CA GLU A 26 -1.62 -8.34 6.78
C GLU A 26 -0.70 -7.18 7.16
N GLU A 27 -0.27 -7.13 8.43
CA GLU A 27 0.62 -6.08 8.96
C GLU A 27 1.91 -5.94 8.16
N ARG A 28 2.50 -7.06 7.72
CA ARG A 28 3.75 -7.06 6.94
C ARG A 28 3.52 -6.47 5.55
N VAL A 29 2.38 -6.78 4.93
CA VAL A 29 2.02 -6.20 3.63
C VAL A 29 1.74 -4.72 3.76
N GLU A 30 1.03 -4.29 4.80
CA GLU A 30 0.77 -2.87 5.04
C GLU A 30 2.07 -2.08 5.22
N LEU A 31 3.02 -2.60 6.01
CA LEU A 31 4.34 -1.98 6.19
C LEU A 31 5.08 -1.85 4.86
N ALA A 32 5.08 -2.91 4.02
CA ALA A 32 5.72 -2.89 2.72
C ALA A 32 5.07 -1.85 1.78
N ILE A 33 3.74 -1.73 1.78
CA ILE A 33 3.01 -0.72 1.00
C ILE A 33 3.39 0.69 1.45
N ARG A 34 3.41 0.94 2.76
CA ARG A 34 3.81 2.25 3.33
C ARG A 34 5.26 2.60 2.96
N GLN A 35 6.17 1.62 2.95
CA GLN A 35 7.56 1.83 2.53
C GLN A 35 7.66 2.15 1.03
N SER A 36 7.00 1.37 0.17
CA SER A 36 6.96 1.66 -1.27
C SER A 36 6.37 3.04 -1.58
N ALA A 37 5.32 3.44 -0.87
CA ALA A 37 4.72 4.77 -1.03
C ALA A 37 5.69 5.91 -0.68
N LYS A 38 6.49 5.74 0.39
CA LYS A 38 7.58 6.68 0.73
C LYS A 38 8.62 6.78 -0.41
N HIS A 39 9.02 5.65 -0.98
CA HIS A 39 9.97 5.62 -2.10
C HIS A 39 9.41 6.23 -3.39
N LEU A 40 8.11 6.10 -3.63
CA LEU A 40 7.42 6.54 -4.84
C LEU A 40 6.97 8.02 -4.77
N ASN A 41 7.85 8.91 -4.30
CA ASN A 41 7.60 10.33 -4.05
C ASN A 41 6.59 10.61 -2.93
N ASN A 42 6.73 9.89 -1.81
CA ASN A 42 5.95 10.11 -0.60
C ASN A 42 4.43 10.16 -0.86
N ARG A 43 3.94 9.19 -1.64
CA ARG A 43 2.51 9.08 -1.97
C ARG A 43 1.70 8.90 -0.70
N PRO A 44 0.53 9.56 -0.58
CA PRO A 44 -0.37 9.30 0.52
C PRO A 44 -0.88 7.85 0.44
N VAL A 45 -1.00 7.21 1.60
CA VAL A 45 -1.56 5.87 1.76
C VAL A 45 -2.75 6.00 2.67
N TYR A 46 -3.89 5.53 2.18
CA TYR A 46 -5.14 5.45 2.93
C TYR A 46 -5.47 3.97 3.09
N THR A 47 -5.81 3.59 4.30
CA THR A 47 -6.15 2.21 4.65
C THR A 47 -7.59 2.16 5.14
N TRP A 48 -8.25 1.05 4.85
CA TRP A 48 -9.56 0.75 5.41
C TRP A 48 -9.58 -0.72 5.76
N ASP A 49 -9.96 -1.02 6.98
CA ASP A 49 -10.25 -2.39 7.41
C ASP A 49 -11.61 -2.44 8.12
N PHE A 50 -12.07 -3.65 8.41
CA PHE A 50 -13.38 -3.86 9.01
C PHE A 50 -13.44 -3.52 10.50
N VAL A 51 -12.29 -3.46 11.18
CA VAL A 51 -12.19 -3.28 12.64
C VAL A 51 -12.08 -1.79 12.98
N ASP A 52 -11.09 -1.12 12.43
CA ASP A 52 -10.75 0.28 12.70
C ASP A 52 -11.37 1.25 11.68
N GLY A 53 -11.91 0.74 10.58
CA GLY A 53 -12.50 1.56 9.52
C GLY A 53 -11.45 2.32 8.73
N TYR A 54 -11.79 3.54 8.28
CA TYR A 54 -10.93 4.34 7.42
C TYR A 54 -9.83 5.07 8.21
N GLN A 55 -8.59 4.95 7.74
CA GLN A 55 -7.40 5.56 8.32
C GLN A 55 -6.59 6.30 7.25
N GLY A 56 -5.84 7.34 7.66
CA GLY A 56 -4.99 8.13 6.77
C GLY A 56 -5.38 9.60 6.61
N GLY A 57 -6.32 10.09 7.43
CA GLY A 57 -6.77 11.47 7.44
C GLY A 57 -7.91 11.73 6.45
N ASN A 58 -8.77 12.68 6.79
CA ASN A 58 -9.83 13.12 5.90
C ASN A 58 -9.20 13.73 4.63
N PRO A 59 -9.52 13.27 3.41
CA PRO A 59 -9.00 13.88 2.18
C PRO A 59 -9.40 15.36 1.98
N GLY A 60 -10.24 15.90 2.86
CA GLY A 60 -10.72 17.29 2.84
C GLY A 60 -10.22 18.20 3.97
N ASP A 61 -9.29 17.73 4.82
CA ASP A 61 -8.60 18.55 5.82
C ASP A 61 -7.22 19.01 5.32
#